data_AF-A0A3C1I368-F1
#
_entry.id   AF-A0A3C1I368-F1
#
_cell.length_a   1.000
_cell.length_b   1.000
_cell.length_c   1.000
_cell.angle_alpha   90.00
_cell.angle_beta   90.00
_cell.angle_gamma   90.00
#
_symmetry.space_group_name_H-M   'P 1'
#
loop_
_entity.id
_entity.type
_entity.pdbx_description
1 polymer ?
#
loop_
_entity_poly.entity_id
_entity_poly.type
_entity_poly.pdbx_seq_one_letter_code
_entity_poly.pdbx_strand_id
1 'polypeptide(L)'
;MEKSGFFNSSDGDRVYDATDFAAYFGSLVSNGVFYATPTNLLVSPGIGLAVTIAPGSAWINGYRYENTDVLNKPLATADGSNPRIDRVVVRLSQITRSIQLAIVTGTPTASPIAPELTRTSDVYELGIADVLVPSAATSISANNIIDTRLNTSLCGLVNSLVSAVYE
;
A
#
# COMPACT_ATOMS: atom_id res chain seq x y z
N MET A 1 -2.34 -10.53 -31.21
CA MET A 1 -2.99 -11.72 -30.62
C MET A 1 -4.17 -11.21 -29.81
N GLU A 2 -5.36 -11.80 -29.98
CA GLU A 2 -6.59 -11.38 -29.31
C GLU A 2 -6.95 -12.39 -28.21
N LYS A 3 -7.56 -11.93 -27.11
CA LYS A 3 -8.00 -12.77 -25.98
C LYS A 3 -9.41 -12.39 -25.56
N SER A 4 -10.23 -13.39 -25.23
CA SER A 4 -11.59 -13.21 -24.68
C SER A 4 -11.74 -14.03 -23.39
N GLY A 5 -12.50 -13.49 -22.44
CA GLY A 5 -12.95 -14.18 -21.22
C GLY A 5 -14.34 -13.65 -20.85
N PHE A 6 -15.13 -14.21 -19.94
CA PHE A 6 -15.05 -15.48 -19.23
C PHE A 6 -16.17 -16.38 -19.78
N PHE A 7 -15.85 -17.63 -20.09
CA PHE A 7 -16.82 -18.57 -20.66
C PHE A 7 -16.76 -19.90 -19.88
N ASN A 8 -17.87 -20.64 -19.92
CA ASN A 8 -17.87 -22.00 -19.39
C ASN A 8 -16.85 -22.84 -20.15
N SER A 9 -16.09 -23.65 -19.42
CA SER A 9 -15.19 -24.60 -20.05
C SER A 9 -15.96 -25.81 -20.56
N SER A 10 -15.57 -26.33 -21.72
CA SER A 10 -15.86 -27.68 -22.20
C SER A 10 -14.56 -28.46 -22.19
N ASP A 11 -14.53 -29.62 -21.53
CA ASP A 11 -13.36 -30.51 -21.51
C ASP A 11 -12.04 -29.85 -21.05
N GLY A 12 -12.12 -28.79 -20.23
CA GLY A 12 -10.95 -28.09 -19.68
C GLY A 12 -10.27 -27.10 -20.64
N ASP A 13 -10.88 -26.78 -21.78
CA ASP A 13 -10.37 -25.83 -22.78
C ASP A 13 -10.18 -24.39 -22.26
N ARG A 14 -10.83 -24.02 -21.15
CA ARG A 14 -10.73 -22.69 -20.52
C ARG A 14 -10.16 -22.81 -19.13
N VAL A 15 -8.98 -22.23 -18.95
CA VAL A 15 -8.31 -22.06 -17.67
C VAL A 15 -7.98 -20.58 -17.52
N TYR A 16 -8.38 -19.99 -16.39
CA TYR A 16 -8.09 -18.61 -16.03
C TYR A 16 -7.14 -18.60 -14.84
N ASP A 17 -6.14 -17.71 -14.87
CA ASP A 17 -5.22 -17.53 -13.76
C ASP A 17 -5.56 -16.27 -12.95
N ALA A 18 -4.80 -16.03 -11.88
CA ALA A 18 -4.97 -14.85 -11.05
C ALA A 18 -4.76 -13.54 -11.84
N THR A 19 -3.93 -13.56 -12.89
CA THR A 19 -3.66 -12.38 -13.71
C THR A 19 -4.84 -12.02 -14.60
N ASP A 20 -5.60 -13.02 -15.08
CA ASP A 20 -6.84 -12.79 -15.82
C ASP A 20 -7.90 -12.10 -14.97
N PHE A 21 -8.09 -12.56 -13.73
CA PHE A 21 -9.00 -11.91 -12.79
C PHE A 21 -8.53 -10.52 -12.38
N ALA A 22 -7.23 -10.37 -12.08
CA ALA A 22 -6.67 -9.08 -11.73
C ALA A 22 -6.78 -8.07 -12.88
N ALA A 23 -6.53 -8.48 -14.13
CA ALA A 23 -6.72 -7.62 -15.30
C ALA A 23 -8.18 -7.19 -15.45
N TYR A 24 -9.12 -8.13 -15.29
CA TYR A 24 -10.54 -7.82 -15.34
C TYR A 24 -10.95 -6.81 -14.26
N PHE A 25 -10.70 -7.08 -12.98
CA PHE A 25 -11.07 -6.15 -11.92
C PHE A 25 -10.28 -4.84 -11.94
N GLY A 26 -9.02 -4.87 -12.37
CA GLY A 26 -8.17 -3.69 -12.54
C GLY A 26 -8.69 -2.72 -13.61
N SER A 27 -9.53 -3.21 -14.55
CA SER A 27 -10.22 -2.35 -15.52
C SER A 27 -11.45 -1.62 -14.94
N LEU A 28 -11.96 -2.08 -13.80
CA LEU A 28 -13.21 -1.59 -13.20
C LEU A 28 -12.96 -0.68 -12.00
N VAL A 29 -11.83 -0.85 -11.31
CA VAL A 29 -11.59 -0.26 -9.99
C VAL A 29 -10.15 0.27 -9.88
N SER A 30 -9.99 1.48 -9.35
CA SER A 30 -8.68 2.12 -9.18
C SER A 30 -7.86 1.50 -8.02
N ASN A 31 -6.56 1.76 -8.04
CA ASN A 31 -5.69 1.51 -6.89
C ASN A 31 -6.08 2.43 -5.72
N GLY A 32 -5.95 1.93 -4.49
CA GLY A 32 -6.16 2.74 -3.29
C GLY A 32 -6.52 1.91 -2.05
N VAL A 33 -6.89 2.59 -0.98
CA VAL A 33 -7.49 1.97 0.21
C VAL A 33 -9.02 1.97 0.14
N PHE A 34 -9.65 0.96 0.72
CA PHE A 34 -11.11 0.95 0.94
C PHE A 34 -11.43 1.79 2.18
N TYR A 35 -11.68 3.08 1.99
CA TYR A 35 -11.96 4.00 3.09
C TYR A 35 -13.40 3.87 3.61
N ALA A 36 -13.83 2.64 3.92
CA ALA A 36 -15.14 2.38 4.52
C ALA A 36 -15.23 2.92 5.95
N THR A 37 -14.10 2.97 6.66
CA THR A 37 -13.96 3.61 7.96
C THR A 37 -12.76 4.56 7.97
N PRO A 38 -12.77 5.63 8.80
CA PRO A 38 -11.62 6.52 8.94
C PRO A 38 -10.34 5.81 9.40
N THR A 39 -10.49 4.67 10.06
CA THR A 39 -9.40 3.88 10.63
C THR A 39 -8.82 2.86 9.65
N ASN A 40 -9.39 2.66 8.45
CA ASN A 40 -8.91 1.64 7.51
C ASN A 40 -7.42 1.81 7.19
N LEU A 41 -6.59 0.87 7.65
CA LEU A 41 -5.12 0.91 7.53
C LEU A 41 -4.51 2.21 8.08
N LEU A 42 -5.15 2.84 9.07
CA LEU A 42 -4.60 4.03 9.74
C LEU A 42 -3.32 3.65 10.48
N VAL A 43 -2.29 4.46 10.29
CA VAL A 43 -1.00 4.33 10.98
C VAL A 43 -1.02 5.16 12.26
N SER A 44 -0.51 4.59 13.36
CA SER A 44 -0.42 5.23 14.67
C SER A 44 0.89 4.84 15.36
N PRO A 45 1.32 5.56 16.41
CA PRO A 45 2.50 5.17 17.18
C PRO A 45 2.38 3.76 17.76
N GLY A 46 3.46 2.97 17.68
CA GLY A 46 3.56 1.66 18.28
C GLY A 46 4.35 1.64 19.58
N ILE A 47 4.60 0.43 20.10
CA ILE A 47 5.44 0.22 21.29
C ILE A 47 6.91 0.23 20.86
N GLY A 48 7.72 1.05 21.54
CA GLY A 48 9.12 1.26 21.17
C GLY A 48 9.25 2.02 19.85
N LEU A 49 10.35 1.80 19.13
CA LEU A 49 10.59 2.43 17.83
C LEU A 49 9.82 1.68 16.73
N ALA A 50 8.50 1.84 16.74
CA ALA A 50 7.58 1.15 15.87
C ALA A 50 6.35 2.01 15.56
N VAL A 51 5.61 1.58 14.55
CA VAL A 51 4.24 2.05 14.27
C VAL A 51 3.28 0.87 14.30
N THR A 52 2.03 1.12 14.62
CA THR A 52 0.93 0.18 14.47
C THR A 52 0.04 0.59 13.31
N ILE A 53 -0.44 -0.39 12.56
CA ILE A 53 -1.38 -0.19 11.46
C ILE A 53 -2.70 -0.89 11.84
N ALA A 54 -3.80 -0.17 11.79
CA ALA A 54 -5.11 -0.71 12.10
C ALA A 54 -5.58 -1.74 11.05
N PRO A 55 -6.59 -2.57 11.36
CA PRO A 55 -7.25 -3.41 10.37
C PRO A 55 -7.78 -2.58 9.18
N GLY A 56 -7.88 -3.22 8.02
CA GLY A 56 -8.39 -2.58 6.82
C GLY A 56 -7.95 -3.28 5.55
N SER A 57 -8.36 -2.73 4.42
CA SER A 57 -8.11 -3.31 3.11
C SER A 57 -7.65 -2.28 2.09
N ALA A 58 -7.00 -2.79 1.06
CA ALA A 58 -6.54 -2.03 -0.08
C ALA A 58 -6.68 -2.84 -1.38
N TRP A 59 -6.61 -2.14 -2.49
CA TRP A 59 -6.67 -2.70 -3.83
C TRP A 59 -5.50 -2.20 -4.66
N ILE A 60 -4.75 -3.12 -5.28
CA ILE A 60 -3.60 -2.78 -6.11
C ILE A 60 -3.64 -3.63 -7.38
N ASN A 61 -3.79 -2.97 -8.54
CA ASN A 61 -3.77 -3.56 -9.87
C ASN A 61 -4.67 -4.80 -10.02
N GLY A 62 -5.89 -4.75 -9.46
CA GLY A 62 -6.83 -5.88 -9.49
C GLY A 62 -6.65 -6.92 -8.39
N TYR A 63 -5.65 -6.77 -7.52
CA TYR A 63 -5.39 -7.68 -6.41
C TYR A 63 -5.86 -7.07 -5.08
N ARG A 64 -6.49 -7.92 -4.25
CA ARG A 64 -7.02 -7.56 -2.94
C ARG A 64 -5.97 -7.71 -1.84
N TYR A 65 -5.90 -6.74 -0.93
CA TYR A 65 -5.21 -6.85 0.34
C TYR A 65 -6.17 -6.66 1.52
N GLU A 66 -5.92 -7.40 2.60
CA GLU A 66 -6.60 -7.22 3.88
C GLU A 66 -5.63 -7.45 5.04
N ASN A 67 -5.65 -6.53 5.98
CA ASN A 67 -5.09 -6.65 7.31
C ASN A 67 -6.24 -6.87 8.29
N THR A 68 -6.30 -8.03 8.96
CA THR A 68 -7.45 -8.39 9.80
C THR A 68 -7.37 -7.85 11.22
N ASP A 69 -6.17 -7.56 11.71
CA ASP A 69 -5.90 -7.16 13.09
C ASP A 69 -4.89 -6.02 13.16
N VAL A 70 -4.73 -5.39 14.33
CA VAL A 70 -3.70 -4.36 14.53
C VAL A 70 -2.32 -4.97 14.30
N LEU A 71 -1.57 -4.43 13.34
CA LEU A 71 -0.27 -4.92 12.96
C LEU A 71 0.83 -3.99 13.44
N ASN A 72 1.71 -4.47 14.31
CA ASN A 72 2.91 -3.74 14.73
C ASN A 72 4.02 -3.88 13.69
N LYS A 73 4.61 -2.77 13.27
CA LYS A 73 5.74 -2.70 12.35
C LYS A 73 6.91 -1.99 13.02
N PRO A 74 7.98 -2.72 13.40
CA PRO A 74 9.19 -2.08 13.90
C PRO A 74 9.84 -1.25 12.79
N LEU A 75 10.39 -0.10 13.18
CA LEU A 75 11.23 0.71 12.31
C LEU A 75 12.69 0.30 12.51
N ALA A 76 13.52 0.57 11.50
CA ALA A 76 14.96 0.39 11.66
C ALA A 76 15.50 1.31 12.78
N THR A 77 16.62 0.92 13.39
CA THR A 77 17.27 1.75 14.43
C THR A 77 17.45 3.19 13.94
N ALA A 78 17.12 4.15 14.80
CA ALA A 78 17.31 5.57 14.49
C ALA A 78 18.81 5.88 14.33
N ASP A 79 19.14 6.77 13.40
CA ASP A 79 20.51 7.29 13.30
C ASP A 79 20.79 8.20 14.50
N GLY A 80 22.02 8.18 15.02
CA GLY A 80 22.38 8.91 16.24
C GLY A 80 22.44 10.43 16.06
N SER A 81 22.51 10.94 14.84
CA SER A 81 22.78 12.35 14.55
C SER A 81 21.74 13.00 13.65
N ASN A 82 21.24 12.29 12.64
CA ASN A 82 20.33 12.83 11.65
C ASN A 82 18.93 12.18 11.73
N PRO A 83 17.86 12.97 11.55
CA PRO A 83 16.53 12.39 11.35
C PRO A 83 16.42 11.75 9.96
N ARG A 84 15.40 10.92 9.77
CA ARG A 84 14.96 10.43 8.45
C ARG A 84 13.44 10.37 8.38
N ILE A 85 12.89 10.20 7.18
CA ILE A 85 11.47 9.87 7.00
C ILE A 85 11.41 8.46 6.45
N ASP A 86 10.69 7.57 7.13
CA ASP A 86 10.36 6.24 6.65
C ASP A 86 8.94 6.28 6.06
N ARG A 87 8.65 5.48 5.03
CA ARG A 87 7.32 5.41 4.42
C ARG A 87 6.66 4.08 4.69
N VAL A 88 5.44 4.10 5.22
CA VAL A 88 4.60 2.91 5.36
C VAL A 88 3.85 2.68 4.06
N VAL A 89 3.99 1.49 3.49
CA VAL A 89 3.38 1.13 2.21
C VAL A 89 2.55 -0.13 2.29
N VAL A 90 1.52 -0.22 1.45
CA VAL A 90 0.95 -1.49 1.01
C VAL A 90 1.67 -1.89 -0.27
N ARG A 91 2.44 -2.98 -0.23
CA ARG A 91 3.31 -3.44 -1.33
C ARG A 91 2.78 -4.71 -1.96
N LEU A 92 2.38 -4.63 -3.22
CA LEU A 92 2.20 -5.78 -4.10
C LEU A 92 3.56 -6.21 -4.65
N SER A 93 3.85 -7.50 -4.61
CA SER A 93 5.01 -8.12 -5.24
C SER A 93 4.55 -9.29 -6.10
N GLN A 94 4.83 -9.23 -7.40
CA GLN A 94 4.59 -10.32 -8.34
C GLN A 94 5.62 -11.44 -8.19
N ILE A 95 6.80 -11.12 -7.65
CA ILE A 95 7.87 -12.08 -7.38
C ILE A 95 7.45 -13.05 -6.27
N THR A 96 7.00 -12.50 -5.13
CA THR A 96 6.57 -13.29 -3.97
C THR A 96 5.08 -13.61 -3.99
N ARG A 97 4.34 -13.08 -4.98
CA ARG A 97 2.89 -13.27 -5.17
C ARG A 97 2.08 -12.92 -3.92
N SER A 98 2.38 -11.75 -3.36
CA SER A 98 1.79 -11.31 -2.08
C SER A 98 1.57 -9.81 -2.06
N ILE A 99 0.56 -9.37 -1.30
CA ILE A 99 0.46 -7.98 -0.85
C ILE A 99 0.70 -7.93 0.64
N GLN A 100 1.59 -7.03 1.08
CA GLN A 100 1.95 -6.89 2.49
C GLN A 100 2.15 -5.42 2.87
N LEU A 101 1.87 -5.10 4.14
CA LEU A 101 2.35 -3.85 4.74
C LEU A 101 3.87 -3.92 4.92
N ALA A 102 4.57 -2.90 4.45
CA ALA A 102 6.03 -2.78 4.55
C ALA A 102 6.45 -1.36 4.95
N ILE A 103 7.68 -1.25 5.45
CA ILE A 103 8.34 0.03 5.71
C ILE A 103 9.43 0.20 4.65
N VAL A 104 9.41 1.33 3.94
CA VAL A 104 10.51 1.79 3.12
C VAL A 104 11.33 2.74 3.98
N THR A 105 12.52 2.30 4.39
CA THR A 105 13.40 3.10 5.24
C THR A 105 14.02 4.23 4.43
N GLY A 106 13.98 5.45 4.96
CA GLY A 106 14.62 6.60 4.35
C GLY A 106 16.09 6.75 4.70
N THR A 107 16.70 7.76 4.09
CA THR A 107 18.11 8.09 4.30
C THR A 107 18.23 9.16 5.39
N PRO A 108 19.04 8.96 6.44
CA PRO A 108 19.32 9.97 7.45
C PRO A 108 20.02 11.20 6.87
N THR A 109 19.39 12.38 7.00
CA THR A 109 19.98 13.67 6.62
C THR A 109 19.43 14.79 7.51
N ALA A 110 20.08 15.95 7.51
CA ALA A 110 19.60 17.11 8.29
C ALA A 110 18.23 17.65 7.81
N SER A 111 17.82 17.34 6.59
CA SER A 111 16.53 17.72 6.00
C SER A 111 15.99 16.53 5.22
N PRO A 112 15.40 15.55 5.92
CA PRO A 112 15.06 14.27 5.32
C PRO A 112 13.83 14.41 4.43
N ILE A 113 13.80 13.59 3.38
CA ILE A 113 12.67 13.44 2.47
C ILE A 113 12.15 12.00 2.54
N ALA A 114 10.85 11.83 2.31
CA ALA A 114 10.25 10.50 2.24
C ALA A 114 10.79 9.72 1.02
N PRO A 115 11.03 8.40 1.12
CA PRO A 115 11.42 7.58 -0.01
C PRO A 115 10.38 7.57 -1.13
N GLU A 116 10.86 7.55 -2.36
CA GLU A 116 10.01 7.34 -3.53
C GLU A 116 9.37 5.94 -3.50
N LEU A 117 8.15 5.86 -4.04
CA LEU A 117 7.43 4.60 -4.18
C LEU A 117 8.01 3.78 -5.33
N THR A 118 8.14 2.47 -5.12
CA THR A 118 8.40 1.52 -6.19
C THR A 118 7.10 1.19 -6.91
N ARG A 119 7.01 1.53 -8.20
CA ARG A 119 5.87 1.24 -9.07
C ARG A 119 6.34 0.70 -10.42
N THR A 120 6.78 -0.55 -10.40
CA THR A 120 7.23 -1.32 -11.56
C THR A 120 6.25 -2.47 -11.85
N SER A 121 6.55 -3.31 -12.85
CA SER A 121 5.79 -4.54 -13.11
C SER A 121 5.90 -5.56 -11.98
N ASP A 122 7.05 -5.59 -11.29
CA ASP A 122 7.36 -6.60 -10.29
C ASP A 122 6.88 -6.21 -8.90
N VAL A 123 6.95 -4.90 -8.59
CA VAL A 123 6.58 -4.34 -7.30
C VAL A 123 5.76 -3.07 -7.51
N TYR A 124 4.63 -2.97 -6.82
CA TYR A 124 3.80 -1.78 -6.83
C TYR A 124 3.38 -1.38 -5.42
N GLU A 125 3.59 -0.11 -5.07
CA GLU A 125 3.37 0.41 -3.73
C GLU A 125 2.35 1.54 -3.68
N LEU A 126 1.54 1.51 -2.61
CA LEU A 126 0.70 2.61 -2.15
C LEU A 126 1.25 3.14 -0.83
N GLY A 127 1.60 4.42 -0.76
CA GLY A 127 2.11 5.07 0.45
C GLY A 127 0.97 5.53 1.36
N ILE A 128 0.80 4.89 2.51
CA ILE A 128 -0.31 5.16 3.44
C ILE A 128 0.06 6.11 4.59
N ALA A 129 1.35 6.20 4.94
CA ALA A 129 1.83 7.23 5.86
C ALA A 129 3.33 7.51 5.67
N ASP A 130 3.73 8.73 5.99
CA ASP A 130 5.14 9.12 6.17
C ASP A 130 5.43 9.28 7.67
N VAL A 131 6.54 8.71 8.12
CA VAL A 131 6.93 8.65 9.53
C VAL A 131 8.28 9.31 9.69
N LEU A 132 8.29 10.50 10.28
CA LEU A 132 9.52 11.14 10.72
C LEU A 132 10.12 10.34 11.88
N VAL A 133 11.34 9.84 11.69
CA VAL A 133 12.14 9.22 12.73
C VAL A 133 13.19 10.24 13.17
N PRO A 134 13.03 10.88 14.35
CA PRO A 134 14.03 11.79 14.88
C PRO A 134 15.37 11.09 15.13
N SER A 135 16.46 11.86 15.19
CA SER A 135 17.76 11.32 15.59
C SER A 135 17.68 10.73 17.00
N ALA A 136 18.37 9.60 17.19
CA ALA A 136 18.41 8.82 18.44
C ALA A 136 17.03 8.44 19.01
N ALA A 137 15.97 8.46 18.20
CA ALA A 137 14.62 8.13 18.66
C ALA A 137 14.53 6.68 19.16
N THR A 138 13.84 6.51 20.29
CA THR A 138 13.47 5.20 20.85
C THR A 138 11.97 4.92 20.73
N SER A 139 11.19 5.91 20.29
CA SER A 139 9.75 5.83 20.07
C SER A 139 9.29 6.86 19.04
N ILE A 140 8.12 6.66 18.47
CA ILE A 140 7.46 7.59 17.55
C ILE A 140 6.30 8.29 18.26
N SER A 141 6.12 9.59 18.02
CA SER A 141 4.95 10.33 18.48
C SER A 141 3.91 10.47 17.36
N ALA A 142 2.66 10.76 17.70
CA ALA A 142 1.61 10.96 16.69
C ALA A 142 1.94 12.10 15.72
N ASN A 143 2.58 13.18 16.20
CA ASN A 143 3.00 14.32 15.38
C ASN A 143 4.13 13.98 14.40
N ASN A 144 4.77 12.83 14.53
CA ASN A 144 5.76 12.35 13.57
C ASN A 144 5.13 11.60 12.39
N ILE A 145 3.82 11.33 12.43
CA ILE A 145 3.13 10.55 11.42
C ILE A 145 2.26 11.48 10.59
N ILE A 146 2.50 11.50 9.28
CA ILE A 146 1.66 12.19 8.31
C ILE A 146 0.87 11.12 7.56
N ASP A 147 -0.46 11.21 7.65
CA ASP A 147 -1.35 10.33 6.90
C ASP A 147 -1.36 10.71 5.41
N THR A 148 -1.05 9.75 4.54
CA THR A 148 -1.01 9.95 3.09
C THR A 148 -2.05 9.11 2.34
N ARG A 149 -2.96 8.41 3.05
CA ARG A 149 -3.99 7.54 2.44
C ARG A 149 -4.85 8.29 1.42
N LEU A 150 -5.20 9.54 1.71
CA LEU A 150 -6.03 10.39 0.84
C LEU A 150 -5.23 11.13 -0.24
N ASN A 151 -3.89 11.03 -0.24
CA ASN A 151 -3.06 11.64 -1.28
C ASN A 151 -3.09 10.76 -2.54
N THR A 152 -3.74 11.26 -3.60
CA THR A 152 -3.96 10.52 -4.85
C THR A 152 -2.67 10.23 -5.63
N SER A 153 -1.59 10.96 -5.39
CA SER A 153 -0.29 10.67 -6.00
C SER A 153 0.42 9.50 -5.31
N LEU A 154 0.17 9.28 -4.01
CA LEU A 154 0.86 8.28 -3.18
C LEU A 154 0.03 7.01 -2.94
N CYS A 155 -1.25 7.16 -2.65
CA CYS A 155 -2.18 6.07 -2.36
C CYS A 155 -3.53 6.30 -3.04
N GLY A 156 -4.34 7.21 -2.49
CA GLY A 156 -5.69 7.48 -2.94
C GLY A 156 -6.71 6.45 -2.45
N LEU A 157 -7.95 6.68 -2.87
CA LEU A 157 -9.08 5.82 -2.55
C LEU A 157 -9.44 4.92 -3.73
N VAL A 158 -9.94 3.74 -3.40
CA VAL A 158 -10.58 2.88 -4.37
C VAL A 158 -11.82 3.58 -4.94
N ASN A 159 -11.89 3.74 -6.27
CA ASN A 159 -12.99 4.34 -7.00
C ASN A 159 -13.40 3.49 -8.22
N SER A 160 -14.62 3.69 -8.71
CA SER A 160 -15.06 3.16 -10.01
C SER A 160 -14.27 3.80 -11.14
N LEU A 161 -13.76 2.99 -12.06
CA LEU A 161 -13.20 3.44 -13.35
C LEU A 161 -14.27 3.46 -14.46
N VAL A 162 -15.44 2.88 -14.19
CA VAL A 162 -16.57 2.92 -15.12
C VAL A 162 -17.28 4.26 -14.95
N SER A 163 -17.36 5.03 -16.03
CA SER A 163 -18.18 6.23 -16.16
C SER A 163 -19.28 6.01 -17.19
N ALA A 164 -20.50 6.45 -16.88
CA ALA A 164 -21.54 6.55 -17.89
C ALA A 164 -21.26 7.79 -18.74
N VAL A 165 -21.11 7.60 -20.05
CA VAL A 165 -21.16 8.69 -21.02
C VAL A 165 -22.60 8.76 -21.50
N TYR A 166 -23.30 9.84 -21.14
CA TYR A 166 -24.60 10.16 -21.72
C TYR A 166 -24.35 11.08 -22.91
N GLU A 167 -24.56 10.56 -24.12
CA GLU A 167 -24.63 11.35 -25.36
C GLU A 167 -26.03 11.96 -25.56
#